data_AF-A0A956RD39-F1
#
_entry.id   AF-A0A956RD39-F1
#
_cell.length_a   1.000
_cell.length_b   1.000
_cell.length_c   1.000
_cell.angle_alpha   90.00
_cell.angle_beta   90.00
_cell.angle_gamma   90.00
#
_symmetry.space_group_name_H-M   'P 1'
#
loop_
_entity.id
_entity.type
_entity.pdbx_description
1 polymer ?
#
loop_
_entity_poly.entity_id
_entity_poly.type
_entity_poly.pdbx_seq_one_letter_code
_entity_poly.pdbx_strand_id
1 'polypeptide(L)'
;MTAASSSAGATTTSGSATSSTSTSASSSSSTSTTGASSTGGSTTGALECEPLADCKPLYFIDEALQLTDIESGWEVCGAWGDHYRVEAIECAHKVFWPVCQGEGGSCETDNDCASDSQCLNVYGTCGCRPKNCMSDSDCPDGEVCVCAAQGDGYAGWTNIKNTCEPASCASAADCPEACGCHGSEFFCGTVERLHCPTLTDECATHEDCDGEGGRCYYEPDESRWVCGEWGFCE
;
A
#
# COMPACT_ATOMS: atom_id res chain seq x y z
N MET A 1 20.01 48.62 -2.37
CA MET A 1 21.34 48.79 -3.00
C MET A 1 21.51 47.65 -4.00
N THR A 2 22.04 47.93 -5.18
CA THR A 2 22.29 46.97 -6.26
C THR A 2 23.55 46.14 -6.01
N ALA A 3 23.50 44.82 -6.27
CA ALA A 3 24.39 44.12 -7.19
C ALA A 3 24.03 42.63 -7.26
N ALA A 4 23.94 42.09 -8.48
CA ALA A 4 23.97 40.66 -8.74
C ALA A 4 25.42 40.20 -8.99
N SER A 5 25.67 38.89 -8.99
CA SER A 5 26.55 38.25 -10.00
C SER A 5 26.36 36.74 -10.02
N SER A 6 26.17 36.21 -11.23
CA SER A 6 26.16 34.79 -11.55
C SER A 6 27.57 34.32 -11.92
N SER A 7 27.85 33.02 -11.82
CA SER A 7 28.92 32.39 -12.60
C SER A 7 28.49 31.00 -13.07
N ALA A 8 28.39 30.85 -14.39
CA ALA A 8 28.28 29.55 -15.05
C ALA A 8 29.69 29.03 -15.37
N GLY A 9 29.90 27.72 -15.24
CA GLY A 9 31.08 27.02 -15.75
C GLY A 9 30.67 26.00 -16.80
N ALA A 10 31.37 25.96 -17.94
CA ALA A 10 31.00 25.12 -19.09
C ALA A 10 32.23 24.51 -19.77
N THR A 11 32.03 23.40 -20.51
CA THR A 11 33.00 22.74 -21.45
C THR A 11 34.24 22.12 -20.77
N THR A 12 34.99 21.11 -21.26
CA THR A 12 35.21 20.40 -22.56
C THR A 12 35.60 18.91 -22.33
N THR A 13 35.69 17.93 -23.26
CA THR A 13 35.09 17.63 -24.60
C THR A 13 35.66 16.28 -25.12
N SER A 14 34.80 15.33 -25.55
CA SER A 14 35.06 14.17 -26.47
C SER A 14 36.09 13.07 -26.15
N GLY A 15 35.74 11.82 -26.54
CA GLY A 15 36.67 10.71 -26.74
C GLY A 15 36.00 9.48 -27.37
N SER A 16 36.23 9.22 -28.67
CA SER A 16 35.64 8.10 -29.43
C SER A 16 36.68 7.02 -29.80
N ALA A 17 36.34 5.74 -29.68
CA ALA A 17 36.83 4.62 -30.52
C ALA A 17 36.03 3.33 -30.20
N THR A 18 35.16 2.81 -31.08
CA THR A 18 35.47 1.82 -32.15
C THR A 18 36.08 0.49 -31.67
N SER A 19 35.34 -0.63 -31.72
CA SER A 19 35.58 -1.73 -32.68
C SER A 19 34.74 -2.99 -32.42
N SER A 20 34.32 -3.63 -33.50
CA SER A 20 33.54 -4.87 -33.60
C SER A 20 34.31 -6.16 -33.27
N THR A 21 33.59 -7.22 -32.88
CA THR A 21 33.88 -8.60 -33.33
C THR A 21 32.59 -9.42 -33.36
N SER A 22 32.42 -10.24 -34.39
CA SER A 22 31.28 -11.14 -34.59
C SER A 22 31.75 -12.59 -34.52
N THR A 23 30.95 -13.48 -33.92
CA THR A 23 31.12 -14.93 -34.10
C THR A 23 29.77 -15.62 -34.08
N SER A 24 29.45 -16.30 -35.18
CA SER A 24 28.26 -17.15 -35.29
C SER A 24 28.60 -18.59 -34.93
N ALA A 25 27.68 -19.30 -34.28
CA ALA A 25 27.66 -20.75 -34.24
C ALA A 25 26.21 -21.23 -34.26
N SER A 26 25.92 -22.26 -35.06
CA SER A 26 24.57 -22.65 -35.44
C SER A 26 24.08 -23.92 -34.74
N SER A 27 22.76 -23.99 -34.56
CA SER A 27 21.91 -25.18 -34.73
C SER A 27 22.21 -26.47 -33.94
N SER A 28 21.24 -26.86 -33.12
CA SER A 28 20.80 -28.26 -32.99
C SER A 28 19.31 -28.32 -32.62
N SER A 29 18.68 -29.47 -32.88
CA SER A 29 17.25 -29.54 -33.18
C SER A 29 16.42 -30.29 -32.13
N SER A 30 15.18 -29.82 -31.92
CA SER A 30 13.95 -30.60 -31.68
C SER A 30 13.99 -31.83 -30.75
N THR A 31 13.22 -31.80 -29.67
CA THR A 31 12.40 -32.95 -29.26
C THR A 31 11.08 -32.45 -28.67
N SER A 32 9.97 -33.00 -29.14
CA SER A 32 8.64 -32.72 -28.60
C SER A 32 8.26 -33.79 -27.58
N THR A 33 7.79 -33.39 -26.40
CA THR A 33 7.18 -34.31 -25.43
C THR A 33 5.87 -33.75 -24.91
N THR A 34 4.76 -34.27 -25.44
CA THR A 34 3.43 -34.12 -24.85
C THR A 34 3.37 -34.93 -23.56
N GLY A 35 3.02 -34.30 -22.46
CA GLY A 35 2.98 -34.93 -21.14
C GLY A 35 2.16 -34.12 -20.15
N ALA A 36 0.84 -34.06 -20.37
CA ALA A 36 -0.07 -33.46 -19.41
C ALA A 36 -0.17 -34.37 -18.18
N SER A 37 0.46 -33.98 -17.08
CA SER A 37 0.29 -34.55 -15.75
C SER A 37 -0.31 -33.49 -14.85
N SER A 38 -1.64 -33.47 -14.76
CA SER A 38 -2.37 -32.68 -13.77
C SER A 38 -2.19 -33.30 -12.39
N THR A 39 -1.03 -33.05 -11.79
CA THR A 39 -0.78 -33.36 -10.38
C THR A 39 -1.11 -32.11 -9.59
N GLY A 40 -2.23 -32.14 -8.86
CA GLY A 40 -2.52 -31.14 -7.83
C GLY A 40 -1.54 -31.29 -6.68
N GLY A 41 -0.35 -30.69 -6.83
CA GLY A 41 0.63 -30.56 -5.79
C GLY A 41 0.45 -29.23 -5.11
N SER A 42 -0.18 -29.24 -3.93
CA SER A 42 -0.01 -28.15 -2.97
C SER A 42 1.44 -28.21 -2.51
N THR A 43 2.30 -27.52 -3.26
CA THR A 43 3.67 -27.27 -2.84
C THR A 43 3.59 -26.22 -1.76
N THR A 44 4.09 -26.53 -0.57
CA THR A 44 4.63 -25.54 0.36
C THR A 44 5.89 -24.93 -0.27
N GLY A 45 5.70 -24.20 -1.37
CA GLY A 45 6.67 -23.25 -1.89
C GLY A 45 6.71 -22.09 -0.91
N ALA A 46 7.91 -21.57 -0.65
CA ALA A 46 8.00 -20.26 -0.02
C ALA A 46 7.38 -19.24 -0.98
N LEU A 47 6.72 -18.21 -0.44
CA LEU A 47 6.24 -17.07 -1.21
C LEU A 47 7.36 -16.51 -2.08
N GLU A 48 7.23 -16.60 -3.39
CA GLU A 48 8.11 -15.91 -4.33
C GLU A 48 7.48 -14.55 -4.63
N CYS A 49 8.10 -13.47 -4.14
CA CYS A 49 7.69 -12.12 -4.48
C CYS A 49 8.09 -11.79 -5.93
N GLU A 50 7.25 -12.25 -6.86
CA GLU A 50 7.19 -11.76 -8.23
C GLU A 50 6.90 -10.24 -8.23
N PRO A 51 7.40 -9.48 -9.22
CA PRO A 51 7.09 -8.07 -9.33
C PRO A 51 5.59 -7.87 -9.58
N LEU A 52 4.97 -7.01 -8.75
CA LEU A 52 3.54 -6.71 -8.79
C LEU A 52 3.09 -6.30 -10.21
N ALA A 53 2.08 -6.99 -10.72
CA ALA A 53 1.53 -6.76 -12.06
C ALA A 53 0.28 -5.86 -12.01
N ASP A 54 0.04 -5.16 -13.12
CA ASP A 54 -1.16 -4.35 -13.38
C ASP A 54 -1.48 -3.26 -12.33
N CYS A 55 -0.46 -2.80 -11.60
CA CYS A 55 -0.52 -1.71 -10.63
C CYS A 55 -1.05 -0.40 -11.24
N LYS A 56 -1.89 0.30 -10.47
CA LYS A 56 -2.43 1.63 -10.79
C LYS A 56 -2.26 2.57 -9.60
N PRO A 57 -1.83 3.82 -9.81
CA PRO A 57 -1.74 4.80 -8.74
C PRO A 57 -3.11 5.15 -8.18
N LEU A 58 -3.12 5.44 -6.89
CA LEU A 58 -4.22 6.04 -6.16
C LEU A 58 -4.00 7.56 -6.10
N TYR A 59 -5.08 8.32 -6.10
CA TYR A 59 -5.04 9.78 -6.08
C TYR A 59 -5.72 10.32 -4.82
N PHE A 60 -5.19 11.40 -4.25
CA PHE A 60 -5.83 12.05 -3.10
C PHE A 60 -7.25 12.50 -3.44
N ILE A 61 -8.13 12.46 -2.44
CA ILE A 61 -9.43 13.14 -2.51
C ILE A 61 -9.37 14.47 -1.75
N ASP A 62 -10.16 15.45 -2.18
CA ASP A 62 -10.24 16.76 -1.53
C ASP A 62 -11.23 16.79 -0.35
N GLU A 63 -11.36 17.96 0.29
CA GLU A 63 -12.31 18.17 1.40
C GLU A 63 -13.79 18.01 0.98
N ALA A 64 -14.10 18.04 -0.32
CA ALA A 64 -15.41 17.78 -0.90
C ALA A 64 -15.56 16.32 -1.40
N LEU A 65 -14.62 15.44 -1.04
CA LEU A 65 -14.54 14.03 -1.44
C LEU A 65 -14.53 13.85 -2.98
N GLN A 66 -13.89 14.78 -3.69
CA GLN A 66 -13.65 14.68 -5.12
C GLN A 66 -12.23 14.18 -5.39
N LEU A 67 -12.08 13.29 -6.37
CA LEU A 67 -10.78 12.80 -6.82
C LEU A 67 -9.94 13.93 -7.43
N THR A 68 -8.65 13.98 -7.08
CA THR A 68 -7.68 14.95 -7.61
C THR A 68 -6.75 14.32 -8.65
N ASP A 69 -5.88 15.13 -9.26
CA ASP A 69 -4.80 14.68 -10.15
C ASP A 69 -3.45 14.48 -9.43
N ILE A 70 -3.48 14.42 -8.09
CA ILE A 70 -2.29 14.28 -7.24
C ILE A 70 -2.19 12.84 -6.72
N GLU A 71 -1.15 12.13 -7.11
CA GLU A 71 -0.86 10.75 -6.66
C GLU A 71 -0.59 10.71 -5.15
N SER A 72 -1.09 9.67 -4.47
CA SER A 72 -1.07 9.57 -3.00
C SER A 72 0.11 8.77 -2.42
N GLY A 73 1.01 8.25 -3.27
CA GLY A 73 2.08 7.33 -2.88
C GLY A 73 1.62 5.89 -2.67
N TRP A 74 0.37 5.60 -3.00
CA TRP A 74 -0.24 4.27 -2.97
C TRP A 74 -0.56 3.76 -4.37
N GLU A 75 -0.45 2.45 -4.55
CA GLU A 75 -0.86 1.73 -5.75
C GLU A 75 -1.81 0.58 -5.40
N VAL A 76 -2.67 0.22 -6.36
CA VAL A 76 -3.54 -0.96 -6.34
C VAL A 76 -3.10 -1.90 -7.44
N CYS A 77 -2.73 -3.13 -7.09
CA CYS A 77 -2.19 -4.12 -8.02
C CYS A 77 -3.05 -5.40 -8.05
N GLY A 78 -2.79 -6.27 -9.04
CA GLY A 78 -3.49 -7.55 -9.18
C GLY A 78 -4.96 -7.43 -9.60
N ALA A 79 -5.61 -8.59 -9.78
CA ALA A 79 -7.01 -8.67 -10.21
C ALA A 79 -8.01 -8.31 -9.10
N TRP A 80 -7.62 -8.49 -7.84
CA TRP A 80 -8.47 -8.30 -6.65
C TRP A 80 -8.26 -6.94 -5.97
N GLY A 81 -7.15 -6.27 -6.25
CA GLY A 81 -6.86 -4.92 -5.79
C GLY A 81 -6.06 -4.89 -4.50
N ASP A 82 -4.93 -5.58 -4.46
CA ASP A 82 -3.97 -5.56 -3.36
C ASP A 82 -3.34 -4.15 -3.21
N HIS A 83 -3.24 -3.62 -1.99
CA HIS A 83 -2.90 -2.21 -1.70
C HIS A 83 -1.47 -2.00 -1.22
N TYR A 84 -0.66 -1.28 -1.99
CA TYR A 84 0.76 -1.08 -1.67
C TYR A 84 1.09 0.38 -1.42
N ARG A 85 1.79 0.65 -0.30
CA ARG A 85 2.39 1.96 -0.04
C ARG A 85 3.77 2.01 -0.67
N VAL A 86 3.84 2.57 -1.88
CA VAL A 86 5.09 2.67 -2.66
C VAL A 86 6.07 3.60 -1.95
N GLU A 87 5.59 4.77 -1.53
CA GLU A 87 6.39 5.79 -0.84
C GLU A 87 5.61 6.49 0.28
N ALA A 88 6.35 7.04 1.25
CA ALA A 88 5.79 7.86 2.32
C ALA A 88 5.62 9.31 1.83
N ILE A 89 4.37 9.78 1.70
CA ILE A 89 4.01 11.12 1.25
C ILE A 89 3.18 11.84 2.32
N GLU A 90 3.29 13.17 2.38
CA GLU A 90 2.36 14.03 3.12
C GLU A 90 1.00 14.16 2.40
N CYS A 91 -0.11 14.10 3.13
CA CYS A 91 -1.44 14.22 2.56
C CYS A 91 -1.66 15.60 1.91
N ALA A 92 -2.14 15.64 0.66
CA ALA A 92 -2.40 16.91 -0.01
C ALA A 92 -3.53 17.76 0.63
N HIS A 93 -4.49 17.11 1.30
CA HIS A 93 -5.72 17.73 1.80
C HIS A 93 -6.05 17.32 3.24
N LYS A 94 -6.73 18.21 3.98
CA LYS A 94 -7.13 18.00 5.39
C LYS A 94 -8.47 17.29 5.51
N VAL A 95 -8.54 16.06 4.99
CA VAL A 95 -9.78 15.28 4.97
C VAL A 95 -9.91 14.53 6.29
N PHE A 96 -10.33 15.20 7.36
CA PHE A 96 -10.32 14.66 8.73
C PHE A 96 -11.69 14.15 9.19
N TRP A 97 -11.69 13.18 10.12
CA TRP A 97 -12.87 12.90 10.95
C TRP A 97 -13.14 14.12 11.86
N PRO A 98 -14.40 14.57 11.99
CA PRO A 98 -14.73 15.64 12.93
C PRO A 98 -14.40 15.25 14.37
N VAL A 99 -13.89 16.20 15.16
CA VAL A 99 -13.79 16.05 16.62
C VAL A 99 -15.19 16.02 17.22
N CYS A 100 -15.40 15.20 18.25
CA CYS A 100 -16.67 15.09 18.96
C CYS A 100 -17.17 16.39 19.60
N GLN A 101 -18.49 16.60 19.55
CA GLN A 101 -19.21 17.79 20.04
C GLN A 101 -20.46 17.43 20.85
N GLY A 102 -20.50 16.22 21.44
CA GLY A 102 -21.57 15.78 22.35
C GLY A 102 -22.64 14.89 21.71
N GLU A 103 -22.34 14.25 20.58
CA GLU A 103 -23.23 13.32 19.87
C GLU A 103 -23.49 12.02 20.64
N GLY A 104 -22.70 11.75 21.68
CA GLY A 104 -22.76 10.53 22.49
C GLY A 104 -21.98 9.38 21.84
N GLY A 105 -21.58 8.41 22.66
CA GLY A 105 -20.75 7.29 22.22
C GLY A 105 -19.87 6.74 23.34
N SER A 106 -18.68 6.25 23.01
CA SER A 106 -17.73 5.67 23.99
C SER A 106 -16.75 6.69 24.60
N CYS A 107 -16.74 7.92 24.11
CA CYS A 107 -15.90 9.02 24.60
C CYS A 107 -16.65 10.36 24.49
N GLU A 108 -16.25 11.34 25.31
CA GLU A 108 -16.67 12.75 25.18
C GLU A 108 -15.50 13.66 24.78
N THR A 109 -14.27 13.29 25.16
CA THR A 109 -13.03 14.02 24.90
C THR A 109 -11.85 13.07 24.63
N ASP A 110 -10.75 13.59 24.08
CA ASP A 110 -9.53 12.81 23.86
C ASP A 110 -8.95 12.18 25.15
N ASN A 111 -9.26 12.73 26.34
CA ASN A 111 -8.81 12.18 27.62
C ASN A 111 -9.51 10.86 27.99
N ASP A 112 -10.62 10.52 27.34
CA ASP A 112 -11.32 9.24 27.53
C ASP A 112 -10.66 8.12 26.70
N CYS A 113 -9.73 8.48 25.82
CA CYS A 113 -9.04 7.59 24.90
C CYS A 113 -7.58 7.32 25.32
N ALA A 114 -6.97 6.31 24.71
CA ALA A 114 -5.54 6.07 24.85
C ALA A 114 -4.72 7.21 24.23
N SER A 115 -3.46 7.38 24.64
CA SER A 115 -2.61 8.53 24.25
C SER A 115 -2.23 8.57 22.77
N ASP A 116 -2.39 7.46 22.07
CA ASP A 116 -2.25 7.24 20.62
C ASP A 116 -3.53 7.61 19.84
N SER A 117 -4.67 7.73 20.53
CA SER A 117 -6.00 7.88 19.95
C SER A 117 -6.60 9.29 20.14
N GLN A 118 -7.74 9.56 19.48
CA GLN A 118 -8.57 10.77 19.62
C GLN A 118 -10.06 10.40 19.72
N CYS A 119 -10.86 11.27 20.32
CA CYS A 119 -12.31 11.13 20.39
C CYS A 119 -12.96 11.77 19.16
N LEU A 120 -13.22 10.93 18.14
CA LEU A 120 -13.66 11.36 16.81
C LEU A 120 -15.10 10.94 16.55
N ASN A 121 -15.85 11.84 15.90
CA ASN A 121 -17.21 11.59 15.43
C ASN A 121 -17.14 10.82 14.10
N VAL A 122 -17.42 9.52 14.17
CA VAL A 122 -17.48 8.62 13.02
C VAL A 122 -18.95 8.29 12.75
N TYR A 123 -19.43 8.69 11.57
CA TYR A 123 -20.82 8.50 11.12
C TYR A 123 -21.90 8.96 12.12
N GLY A 124 -21.64 10.02 12.88
CA GLY A 124 -22.58 10.61 13.85
C GLY A 124 -22.51 10.01 15.26
N THR A 125 -21.50 9.18 15.56
CA THR A 125 -21.27 8.60 16.89
C THR A 125 -19.83 8.84 17.34
N CYS A 126 -19.63 9.16 18.62
CA CYS A 126 -18.31 9.36 19.20
C CYS A 126 -17.61 8.05 19.54
N GLY A 127 -16.37 7.89 19.09
CA GLY A 127 -15.53 6.76 19.45
C GLY A 127 -14.06 7.15 19.54
N CYS A 128 -13.34 6.45 20.40
CA CYS A 128 -11.88 6.47 20.37
C CYS A 128 -11.40 5.80 19.07
N ARG A 129 -10.65 6.57 18.28
CA ARG A 129 -10.11 6.18 16.97
C ARG A 129 -8.64 6.60 16.89
N PRO A 130 -7.87 6.04 15.95
CA PRO A 130 -6.55 6.58 15.67
C PRO A 130 -6.64 8.06 15.24
N LYS A 131 -5.53 8.78 15.37
CA LYS A 131 -5.52 10.24 15.16
C LYS A 131 -5.69 10.64 13.70
N ASN A 132 -6.25 11.82 13.49
CA ASN A 132 -6.13 12.50 12.20
C ASN A 132 -4.67 12.95 11.99
N CYS A 133 -4.16 12.85 10.75
CA CYS A 133 -2.77 13.14 10.41
C CYS A 133 -2.62 13.87 9.05
N MET A 134 -1.44 14.45 8.81
CA MET A 134 -1.02 14.99 7.51
C MET A 134 0.28 14.35 7.02
N SER A 135 1.11 13.78 7.90
CA SER A 135 2.26 12.95 7.54
C SER A 135 2.54 11.91 8.62
N ASP A 136 3.43 10.95 8.33
CA ASP A 136 3.85 9.93 9.30
C ASP A 136 4.41 10.52 10.59
N SER A 137 4.96 11.74 10.55
CA SER A 137 5.48 12.44 11.73
C SER A 137 4.41 13.01 12.67
N ASP A 138 3.14 13.03 12.26
CA ASP A 138 2.00 13.33 13.14
C ASP A 138 1.56 12.09 13.94
N CYS A 139 1.99 10.89 13.53
CA CYS A 139 1.58 9.62 14.11
C CYS A 139 2.51 9.14 15.24
N PRO A 140 2.00 8.34 16.20
CA PRO A 140 2.79 7.62 17.20
C PRO A 140 3.88 6.70 16.61
N ASP A 141 4.87 6.35 17.42
CA ASP A 141 5.87 5.34 17.06
C ASP A 141 5.19 3.99 16.73
N GLY A 142 5.39 3.48 15.52
CA GLY A 142 4.76 2.24 15.03
C GLY A 142 3.42 2.45 14.30
N GLU A 143 3.07 3.70 13.97
CA GLU A 143 1.96 4.05 13.10
C GLU A 143 2.45 4.90 11.91
N VAL A 144 1.68 4.94 10.82
CA VAL A 144 1.93 5.78 9.65
C VAL A 144 0.65 6.49 9.21
N CYS A 145 0.76 7.60 8.50
CA CYS A 145 -0.39 8.35 8.03
C CYS A 145 -0.93 7.75 6.73
N VAL A 146 -2.11 7.14 6.80
CA VAL A 146 -2.88 6.71 5.64
C VAL A 146 -3.79 7.87 5.25
N CYS A 147 -3.43 8.54 4.15
CA CYS A 147 -4.16 9.71 3.66
C CYS A 147 -5.48 9.34 2.97
N ALA A 148 -6.39 10.30 2.90
CA ALA A 148 -7.63 10.16 2.14
C ALA A 148 -7.35 10.14 0.63
N ALA A 149 -7.68 9.03 -0.03
CA ALA A 149 -7.43 8.81 -1.44
C ALA A 149 -8.39 7.74 -2.02
N GLN A 150 -8.46 7.67 -3.35
CA GLN A 150 -9.31 6.73 -4.08
C GLN A 150 -8.66 6.35 -5.44
N GLY A 151 -9.02 5.20 -5.98
CA GLY A 151 -8.60 4.75 -7.31
C GLY A 151 -9.62 5.10 -8.40
N ASP A 152 -9.16 5.56 -9.56
CA ASP A 152 -10.05 5.83 -10.70
C ASP A 152 -10.71 4.54 -11.19
N GLY A 153 -12.04 4.47 -11.06
CA GLY A 153 -12.85 3.30 -11.40
C GLY A 153 -12.78 2.13 -10.41
N TYR A 154 -12.03 2.23 -9.31
CA TYR A 154 -11.99 1.18 -8.27
C TYR A 154 -12.98 1.51 -7.15
N ALA A 155 -14.09 0.76 -7.10
CA ALA A 155 -15.13 0.94 -6.09
C ALA A 155 -14.79 0.27 -4.73
N GLY A 156 -13.69 -0.48 -4.65
CA GLY A 156 -13.27 -1.22 -3.45
C GLY A 156 -12.49 -0.38 -2.44
N TRP A 157 -11.59 0.51 -2.90
CA TRP A 157 -10.75 1.29 -1.99
C TRP A 157 -11.21 2.73 -1.87
N THR A 158 -11.62 3.07 -0.65
CA THR A 158 -11.89 4.44 -0.26
C THR A 158 -11.42 4.65 1.17
N ASN A 159 -10.13 4.96 1.35
CA ASN A 159 -9.82 5.68 2.58
C ASN A 159 -10.34 7.11 2.43
N ILE A 160 -11.45 7.40 3.11
CA ILE A 160 -12.14 8.70 3.00
C ILE A 160 -11.63 9.75 3.99
N LYS A 161 -10.63 9.42 4.83
CA LYS A 161 -10.05 10.31 5.84
C LYS A 161 -8.56 10.09 6.00
N ASN A 162 -7.82 11.12 6.42
CA ASN A 162 -6.43 10.94 6.83
C ASN A 162 -6.44 10.37 8.25
N THR A 163 -5.85 9.20 8.47
CA THR A 163 -5.85 8.55 9.78
C THR A 163 -4.52 7.81 9.99
N CYS A 164 -3.98 7.86 11.21
CA CYS A 164 -2.80 7.07 11.59
C CYS A 164 -3.19 5.61 11.70
N GLU A 165 -2.47 4.70 11.04
CA GLU A 165 -2.75 3.26 11.14
C GLU A 165 -1.50 2.48 11.59
N PRO A 166 -1.64 1.43 12.42
CA PRO A 166 -0.51 0.59 12.85
C PRO A 166 0.30 0.03 11.69
N ALA A 167 1.62 0.13 11.77
CA ALA A 167 2.49 -0.24 10.67
C ALA A 167 3.85 -0.79 11.11
N SER A 168 4.34 -1.80 10.38
CA SER A 168 5.74 -2.25 10.44
C SER A 168 6.59 -1.77 9.26
N CYS A 169 6.03 -0.95 8.37
CA CYS A 169 6.71 -0.37 7.21
C CYS A 169 6.09 1.00 6.86
N ALA A 170 6.91 1.94 6.39
CA ALA A 170 6.43 3.25 5.92
C ALA A 170 6.36 3.30 4.38
N SER A 171 7.10 2.45 3.68
CA SER A 171 7.17 2.41 2.22
C SER A 171 7.64 1.04 1.74
N ALA A 172 7.49 0.76 0.44
CA ALA A 172 8.03 -0.44 -0.18
C ALA A 172 9.55 -0.60 0.03
N ALA A 173 10.29 0.50 0.24
CA ALA A 173 11.73 0.46 0.53
C ALA A 173 12.08 -0.18 1.88
N ASP A 174 11.14 -0.23 2.84
CA ASP A 174 11.31 -0.91 4.13
C ASP A 174 11.09 -2.43 4.03
N CYS A 175 10.57 -2.90 2.90
CA CYS A 175 10.19 -4.29 2.63
C CYS A 175 11.01 -4.94 1.49
N PRO A 176 12.36 -4.85 1.46
CA PRO A 176 13.16 -5.21 0.27
C PRO A 176 13.26 -6.72 -0.02
N GLU A 177 12.94 -7.58 0.96
CA GLU A 177 12.87 -9.04 0.80
C GLU A 177 11.43 -9.53 0.58
N ALA A 178 10.49 -8.61 0.43
CA ALA A 178 9.05 -8.83 0.45
C ALA A 178 8.37 -8.09 -0.71
N CYS A 179 7.07 -8.34 -0.88
CA CYS A 179 6.29 -7.88 -2.03
C CYS A 179 5.88 -6.39 -1.90
N GLY A 180 6.72 -5.55 -1.27
CA GLY A 180 6.40 -4.17 -0.89
C GLY A 180 5.74 -4.06 0.50
N CYS A 181 5.39 -2.82 0.87
CA CYS A 181 4.68 -2.51 2.12
C CYS A 181 3.18 -2.61 1.86
N HIS A 182 2.57 -3.67 2.37
CA HIS A 182 1.21 -4.07 1.99
C HIS A 182 0.19 -3.61 3.05
N GLY A 183 -0.88 -2.97 2.59
CA GLY A 183 -1.99 -2.51 3.42
C GLY A 183 -2.96 -3.65 3.69
N SER A 184 -3.07 -4.08 4.94
CA SER A 184 -4.08 -5.06 5.34
C SER A 184 -5.45 -4.39 5.38
N GLU A 185 -6.32 -4.80 4.48
CA GLU A 185 -7.69 -4.33 4.41
C GLU A 185 -8.60 -5.01 5.43
N PHE A 186 -9.35 -4.19 6.14
CA PHE A 186 -10.55 -4.62 6.81
C PHE A 186 -11.76 -4.56 5.85
N PHE A 187 -12.91 -4.90 6.40
CA PHE A 187 -14.21 -4.91 5.73
C PHE A 187 -14.43 -3.66 4.84
N CYS A 188 -14.76 -3.88 3.57
CA CYS A 188 -14.99 -2.85 2.56
C CYS A 188 -13.76 -1.96 2.22
N GLY A 189 -12.56 -2.55 2.19
CA GLY A 189 -11.38 -1.96 1.56
C GLY A 189 -10.82 -0.72 2.23
N THR A 190 -11.04 -0.57 3.53
CA THR A 190 -10.29 0.39 4.36
C THR A 190 -9.03 -0.29 4.88
N VAL A 191 -7.86 0.29 4.61
CA VAL A 191 -6.60 -0.17 5.19
C VAL A 191 -6.61 0.14 6.68
N GLU A 192 -6.48 -0.88 7.53
CA GLU A 192 -6.35 -0.72 8.99
C GLU A 192 -4.92 -0.90 9.47
N ARG A 193 -4.02 -1.52 8.68
CA ARG A 193 -2.63 -1.80 9.07
C ARG A 193 -1.71 -1.88 7.86
N LEU A 194 -0.41 -1.68 8.05
CA LEU A 194 0.60 -1.89 7.01
C LEU A 194 1.71 -2.83 7.47
N HIS A 195 1.95 -3.91 6.72
CA HIS A 195 2.99 -4.88 7.05
C HIS A 195 3.75 -5.33 5.80
N CYS A 196 5.04 -5.62 5.95
CA CYS A 196 5.77 -6.36 4.93
C CYS A 196 5.32 -7.83 4.99
N PRO A 197 4.96 -8.46 3.86
CA PRO A 197 4.93 -9.92 3.77
C PRO A 197 6.32 -10.54 4.03
N THR A 198 6.36 -11.84 4.23
CA THR A 198 7.54 -12.61 4.62
C THR A 198 7.46 -14.02 4.04
N LEU A 199 8.60 -14.71 3.91
CA LEU A 199 8.65 -16.10 3.43
C LEU A 199 7.99 -17.12 4.40
N THR A 200 7.50 -16.67 5.56
CA THR A 200 6.78 -17.47 6.56
C THR A 200 5.26 -17.26 6.56
N ASP A 201 4.78 -16.33 5.75
CA ASP A 201 3.35 -16.09 5.55
C ASP A 201 2.72 -17.18 4.68
N GLU A 202 1.38 -17.23 4.70
CA GLU A 202 0.60 -18.12 3.82
C GLU A 202 0.35 -17.48 2.45
N CYS A 203 0.28 -16.16 2.40
CA CYS A 203 0.03 -15.35 1.21
C CYS A 203 0.79 -14.02 1.29
N ALA A 204 1.03 -13.37 0.15
CA ALA A 204 1.44 -11.96 0.07
C ALA A 204 0.43 -11.12 -0.73
N THR A 205 -0.42 -11.78 -1.53
CA THR A 205 -1.45 -11.22 -2.39
C THR A 205 -2.74 -12.03 -2.26
N HIS A 206 -3.87 -11.46 -2.66
CA HIS A 206 -5.13 -12.21 -2.76
C HIS A 206 -5.06 -13.39 -3.76
N GLU A 207 -4.15 -13.35 -4.72
CA GLU A 207 -3.98 -14.35 -5.77
C GLU A 207 -3.29 -15.63 -5.25
N ASP A 208 -2.60 -15.57 -4.12
CA ASP A 208 -2.00 -16.74 -3.44
C ASP A 208 -3.06 -17.62 -2.74
N CYS A 209 -4.26 -17.09 -2.49
CA CYS A 209 -5.29 -17.77 -1.70
C CYS A 209 -6.22 -18.64 -2.57
N ASP A 210 -6.02 -19.96 -2.52
CA ASP A 210 -6.84 -20.97 -3.19
C ASP A 210 -8.35 -20.85 -2.85
N GLY A 211 -9.19 -20.52 -3.84
CA GLY A 211 -10.65 -20.64 -3.77
C GLY A 211 -11.42 -19.49 -4.42
N GLU A 212 -12.70 -19.71 -4.75
CA GLU A 212 -13.60 -18.62 -5.12
C GLU A 212 -13.89 -17.76 -3.89
N GLY A 213 -13.14 -16.65 -3.76
CA GLY A 213 -13.26 -15.75 -2.62
C GLY A 213 -12.26 -15.99 -1.49
N GLY A 214 -11.07 -16.51 -1.81
CA GLY A 214 -9.91 -16.33 -0.94
C GLY A 214 -9.55 -14.85 -0.83
N ARG A 215 -9.07 -14.44 0.36
CA ARG A 215 -8.47 -13.13 0.61
C ARG A 215 -7.19 -13.26 1.41
N CYS A 216 -6.18 -12.46 1.10
CA CYS A 216 -4.98 -12.36 1.92
C CYS A 216 -5.13 -11.21 2.91
N TYR A 217 -5.01 -11.48 4.21
CA TYR A 217 -5.11 -10.47 5.24
C TYR A 217 -4.10 -10.70 6.35
N TYR A 218 -3.70 -9.63 7.05
CA TYR A 218 -2.79 -9.74 8.18
C TYR A 218 -3.53 -10.17 9.44
N GLU A 219 -3.08 -11.26 10.08
CA GLU A 219 -3.60 -11.75 11.36
C GLU A 219 -2.71 -11.26 12.50
N PRO A 220 -3.14 -10.25 13.31
CA PRO A 220 -2.27 -9.64 14.32
C PRO A 220 -1.82 -10.61 15.41
N ASP A 221 -2.69 -11.55 15.81
CA ASP A 221 -2.39 -12.50 16.89
C ASP A 221 -1.30 -13.50 16.51
N GLU A 222 -1.15 -13.79 15.21
CA GLU A 222 -0.09 -14.63 14.65
C GLU A 222 1.05 -13.81 14.02
N SER A 223 0.87 -12.49 13.89
CA SER A 223 1.79 -11.51 13.31
C SER A 223 2.25 -11.86 11.88
N ARG A 224 1.35 -12.44 11.09
CA ARG A 224 1.63 -13.01 9.75
C ARG A 224 0.43 -12.81 8.81
N TRP A 225 0.67 -12.87 7.51
CA TRP A 225 -0.38 -12.87 6.50
C TRP A 225 -0.94 -14.28 6.30
N VAL A 226 -2.27 -14.40 6.30
CA VAL A 226 -3.02 -15.66 6.23
C VAL A 226 -4.13 -15.58 5.18
N CYS A 227 -4.52 -16.75 4.65
CA CYS A 227 -5.66 -16.84 3.75
C CYS A 227 -6.97 -17.01 4.53
N GLY A 228 -8.00 -16.27 4.12
CA GLY A 228 -9.36 -16.39 4.67
C GLY A 228 -10.45 -16.15 3.63
N GLU A 229 -11.72 -16.24 4.06
CA GLU A 229 -12.88 -15.92 3.21
C GLU A 229 -13.19 -14.41 3.25
N TRP A 230 -13.78 -13.88 2.17
CA TRP A 230 -14.32 -12.50 2.18
C TRP A 230 -15.47 -12.33 3.18
N GLY A 231 -15.37 -11.29 4.00
CA GLY A 231 -16.54 -10.73 4.69
C GLY A 231 -17.43 -9.96 3.71
N PHE A 232 -18.70 -10.33 3.60
CA PHE A 232 -19.67 -9.64 2.74
C PHE A 232 -20.10 -8.30 3.35
N CYS A 233 -19.80 -7.18 2.69
CA CYS A 233 -20.42 -5.89 2.98
C CYS A 233 -21.92 -5.92 2.62
N GLU A 234 -22.80 -6.00 3.62
CA GLU A 234 -24.26 -5.83 3.51
C GLU A 234 -24.69 -4.34 3.56
#